data_AF-A0A9D2B634-F1
#
_entry.id   AF-A0A9D2B634-F1
#
_cell.length_a   1.000
_cell.length_b   1.000
_cell.length_c   1.000
_cell.angle_alpha   90.00
_cell.angle_beta   90.00
_cell.angle_gamma   90.00
#
_symmetry.space_group_name_H-M   'P 1'
#
loop_
_entity.id
_entity.type
_entity.pdbx_description
1 polymer ?
#
loop_
_entity_poly.entity_id
_entity_poly.type
_entity_poly.pdbx_seq_one_letter_code
_entity_poly.pdbx_strand_id
1 'polypeptide(L)'
;NTNALIASCNAPDLSPRQFTAMTRLDHNRALTQLAQKTGKRVTDIDSMIIWGNHSATQYPDLAHTKVDGKAAFDLVERDWYENDFIPTVQQRGAAIIKARGASSAASAASSAIDHMRDWALGTDGVVSMAIPSDGSYGIAEGIIYSYPVRCQNGDYEIVQGLEIDEFSRGKMQATEDELREERAAVEHLLG
;
A
#
# COMPACT_ATOMS: atom_id res chain seq x y z
N ASN A 1 2.28 -7.15 -7.26
CA ASN A 1 2.03 -6.08 -8.26
C ASN A 1 2.29 -6.52 -9.70
N THR A 2 3.38 -7.23 -9.95
CA THR A 2 3.83 -7.67 -11.29
C THR A 2 2.79 -8.44 -12.11
N ASN A 3 1.93 -9.26 -11.49
CA ASN A 3 0.83 -9.91 -12.22
C ASN A 3 -0.17 -8.91 -12.83
N ALA A 4 -0.46 -7.80 -12.15
CA ALA A 4 -1.33 -6.76 -12.70
C ALA A 4 -0.66 -6.02 -13.86
N LEU A 5 0.67 -5.85 -13.79
CA LEU A 5 1.46 -5.31 -14.91
C LEU A 5 1.36 -6.22 -16.13
N ILE A 6 1.62 -7.52 -15.97
CA ILE A 6 1.52 -8.50 -17.07
C ILE A 6 0.11 -8.46 -17.68
N ALA A 7 -0.93 -8.46 -16.85
CA ALA A 7 -2.31 -8.38 -17.32
C ALA A 7 -2.58 -7.08 -18.12
N SER A 8 -2.08 -5.94 -17.64
CA SER A 8 -2.23 -4.66 -18.33
C SER A 8 -1.49 -4.63 -19.67
N CYS A 9 -0.26 -5.14 -19.74
CA CYS A 9 0.55 -5.17 -20.96
C CYS A 9 -0.05 -6.08 -22.04
N ASN A 10 -0.77 -7.13 -21.64
CA ASN A 10 -1.42 -8.08 -22.55
C ASN A 10 -2.88 -7.69 -22.90
N ALA A 11 -3.32 -6.49 -22.51
CA ALA A 11 -4.66 -5.97 -22.79
C ALA A 11 -4.59 -4.55 -23.37
N PRO A 12 -3.98 -4.35 -24.55
CA PRO A 12 -3.68 -3.02 -25.11
C PRO A 12 -4.93 -2.17 -25.42
N ASP A 13 -6.10 -2.81 -25.56
CA ASP A 13 -7.37 -2.14 -25.83
C ASP A 13 -8.06 -1.59 -24.56
N LEU A 14 -7.51 -1.87 -23.37
CA LEU A 14 -8.01 -1.37 -22.09
C LEU A 14 -7.09 -0.30 -21.52
N SER A 15 -7.66 0.65 -20.77
CA SER A 15 -6.85 1.67 -20.10
C SER A 15 -6.00 1.01 -19.01
N PRO A 16 -4.67 1.28 -18.95
CA PRO A 16 -3.82 0.79 -17.85
C PRO A 16 -4.35 1.16 -16.47
N ARG A 17 -5.09 2.28 -16.36
CA ARG A 17 -5.69 2.71 -15.10
C ARG A 17 -6.72 1.73 -14.54
N GLN A 18 -7.25 0.83 -15.38
CA GLN A 18 -8.18 -0.23 -14.97
C GLN A 18 -7.46 -1.44 -14.35
N PHE A 19 -6.13 -1.47 -14.33
CA PHE A 19 -5.34 -2.53 -13.74
C PHE A 19 -4.74 -2.08 -12.41
N THR A 20 -5.23 -2.64 -11.32
CA THR A 20 -4.74 -2.36 -9.97
C THR A 20 -4.32 -3.65 -9.28
N ALA A 21 -3.43 -3.53 -8.29
CA ALA A 21 -3.07 -4.60 -7.37
C ALA A 21 -3.44 -4.21 -5.93
N MET A 22 -3.69 -5.22 -5.10
CA MET A 22 -4.26 -5.01 -3.77
C MET A 22 -3.15 -4.90 -2.70
N THR A 23 -2.91 -3.69 -2.22
CA THR A 23 -2.19 -3.40 -0.95
C THR A 23 -3.16 -3.06 0.18
N ARG A 24 -4.47 -3.17 -0.04
CA ARG A 24 -5.51 -2.86 0.94
C ARG A 24 -5.45 -3.74 2.20
N LEU A 25 -5.04 -4.99 2.06
CA LEU A 25 -4.85 -5.87 3.22
C LEU A 25 -3.71 -5.38 4.13
N ASP A 26 -2.63 -4.89 3.54
CA ASP A 26 -1.51 -4.32 4.28
C ASP A 26 -1.90 -3.02 4.96
N HIS A 27 -2.61 -2.15 4.24
CA HIS A 27 -3.18 -0.92 4.78
C HIS A 27 -4.07 -1.22 5.99
N ASN A 28 -4.99 -2.18 5.87
CA ASN A 28 -5.89 -2.59 6.96
C ASN A 28 -5.12 -3.18 8.16
N ARG A 29 -4.02 -3.91 7.91
CA ARG A 29 -3.14 -4.44 8.97
C ARG A 29 -2.39 -3.32 9.68
N ALA A 30 -1.86 -2.35 8.95
CA ALA A 30 -1.18 -1.17 9.49
C ALA A 30 -2.11 -0.31 10.35
N LEU A 31 -3.34 -0.05 9.88
CA LEU A 31 -4.39 0.60 10.68
C LEU A 31 -4.60 -0.12 12.01
N THR A 32 -4.75 -1.45 11.97
CA THR A 32 -4.97 -2.25 13.18
C THR A 32 -3.79 -2.17 14.15
N GLN A 33 -2.54 -2.26 13.64
CA GLN A 33 -1.34 -2.17 14.49
C GLN A 33 -1.23 -0.81 15.17
N LEU A 34 -1.46 0.28 14.43
CA LEU A 34 -1.37 1.64 14.98
C LEU A 34 -2.51 1.91 15.99
N ALA A 35 -3.73 1.45 15.70
CA ALA A 35 -4.87 1.55 16.60
C ALA A 35 -4.59 0.85 17.94
N GLN A 36 -4.03 -0.36 17.89
CA GLN A 36 -3.63 -1.11 19.08
C GLN A 36 -2.54 -0.39 19.88
N LYS A 37 -1.52 0.16 19.21
CA LYS A 37 -0.43 0.88 19.88
C LYS A 37 -0.91 2.15 20.59
N THR A 38 -1.83 2.88 19.97
CA THR A 38 -2.33 4.17 20.48
C THR A 38 -3.55 4.04 21.39
N GLY A 39 -4.14 2.83 21.50
CA GLY A 39 -5.38 2.60 22.25
C GLY A 39 -6.60 3.29 21.63
N LYS A 40 -6.56 3.57 20.32
CA LYS A 40 -7.61 4.27 19.56
C LYS A 40 -8.36 3.31 18.64
N ARG A 41 -9.45 3.77 18.02
CA ARG A 41 -10.18 2.96 17.03
C ARG A 41 -9.51 3.10 15.67
N VAL A 42 -9.64 2.06 14.83
CA VAL A 42 -9.21 2.14 13.43
C VAL A 42 -9.90 3.26 12.66
N THR A 43 -11.13 3.61 13.04
CA THR A 43 -11.91 4.72 12.46
C THR A 43 -11.39 6.09 12.86
N ASP A 44 -10.52 6.17 13.87
CA ASP A 44 -9.93 7.44 14.32
C ASP A 44 -8.61 7.71 13.57
N ILE A 45 -8.17 6.80 12.70
CA ILE A 45 -6.93 6.90 11.94
C ILE A 45 -7.25 7.34 10.51
N ASP A 46 -6.56 8.38 10.04
CA ASP A 46 -6.65 8.88 8.67
C ASP A 46 -5.24 8.97 8.05
N SER A 47 -5.19 8.96 6.72
CA SER A 47 -3.96 9.10 5.94
C SER A 47 -2.90 8.03 6.23
N MET A 48 -3.35 6.78 6.45
CA MET A 48 -2.48 5.59 6.46
C MET A 48 -2.04 5.28 5.03
N ILE A 49 -0.74 5.07 4.83
CA ILE A 49 -0.17 4.87 3.49
C ILE A 49 0.67 3.60 3.47
N ILE A 50 0.52 2.84 2.38
CA ILE A 50 1.41 1.74 2.02
C ILE A 50 2.02 2.11 0.68
N TRP A 51 3.34 2.26 0.64
CA TRP A 51 4.07 2.49 -0.60
C TRP A 51 4.65 1.17 -1.14
N GLY A 52 4.71 1.05 -2.46
CA GLY A 52 5.48 -0.02 -3.12
C GLY A 52 4.76 -1.32 -3.45
N ASN A 53 5.49 -2.42 -3.30
CA ASN A 53 5.04 -3.76 -3.64
C ASN A 53 4.13 -4.35 -2.56
N HIS A 54 3.26 -5.29 -2.95
CA HIS A 54 2.59 -6.20 -2.00
C HIS A 54 3.55 -7.34 -1.63
N SER A 55 4.59 -7.03 -0.84
CA SER A 55 5.66 -7.97 -0.45
C SER A 55 6.20 -7.64 0.94
N ALA A 56 7.33 -8.24 1.31
CA ALA A 56 8.06 -7.89 2.53
C ALA A 56 8.83 -6.57 2.44
N THR A 57 8.99 -5.97 1.25
CA THR A 57 9.63 -4.66 1.08
C THR A 57 8.67 -3.49 1.20
N GLN A 58 7.35 -3.76 1.23
CA GLN A 58 6.31 -2.74 1.37
C GLN A 58 6.64 -1.74 2.49
N TYR A 59 6.30 -0.47 2.28
CA TYR A 59 6.60 0.58 3.23
C TYR A 59 5.32 1.16 3.85
N PRO A 60 4.96 0.75 5.09
CA PRO A 60 3.87 1.36 5.84
C PRO A 60 4.36 2.69 6.46
N ASP A 61 3.80 3.78 5.99
CA ASP A 61 4.26 5.15 6.27
C ASP A 61 3.35 5.85 7.28
N LEU A 62 3.95 6.36 8.36
CA LEU A 62 3.27 7.11 9.41
C LEU A 62 3.55 8.62 9.38
N ALA A 63 4.42 9.11 8.49
CA ALA A 63 4.82 10.53 8.43
C ALA A 63 3.64 11.46 8.21
N HIS A 64 2.67 11.01 7.41
CA HIS A 64 1.45 11.76 7.09
C HIS A 64 0.20 11.22 7.78
N THR A 65 0.33 10.13 8.54
CA THR A 65 -0.79 9.51 9.25
C THR A 65 -1.21 10.35 10.44
N LYS A 66 -2.53 10.48 10.63
CA LYS A 66 -3.11 11.12 11.81
C LYS A 66 -3.95 10.12 12.60
N VAL A 67 -3.93 10.26 13.91
CA VAL A 67 -4.79 9.51 14.83
C VAL A 67 -5.52 10.52 15.71
N ASP A 68 -6.85 10.53 15.62
CA ASP A 68 -7.71 11.47 16.36
C ASP A 68 -7.27 12.93 16.13
N GLY A 69 -6.96 13.25 14.86
CA GLY A 69 -6.50 14.56 14.41
C GLY A 69 -5.04 14.93 14.74
N LYS A 70 -4.32 14.11 15.50
CA LYS A 70 -2.91 14.34 15.88
C LYS A 70 -1.96 13.58 14.95
N ALA A 71 -0.74 14.08 14.74
CA ALA A 71 0.25 13.35 13.96
C ALA A 71 0.58 12.02 14.66
N ALA A 72 0.74 10.94 13.90
CA ALA A 72 1.04 9.63 14.48
C ALA A 72 2.32 9.67 15.34
N PHE A 73 3.36 10.39 14.90
CA PHE A 73 4.61 10.56 15.62
C PHE A 73 4.51 11.42 16.91
N ASP A 74 3.39 12.08 17.17
CA ASP A 74 3.11 12.69 18.49
C ASP A 74 2.65 11.64 19.53
N LEU A 75 2.28 10.44 19.07
CA LEU A 75 1.66 9.38 19.86
C LEU A 75 2.50 8.11 19.94
N VAL A 76 3.44 7.93 19.00
CA VAL A 76 4.32 6.76 18.95
C VAL A 76 5.77 7.17 18.74
N GLU A 77 6.66 6.46 19.40
CA GLU A 77 8.10 6.67 19.28
C GLU A 77 8.63 6.20 17.92
N ARG A 78 9.64 6.91 17.40
CA ARG A 78 10.30 6.56 16.13
C ARG A 78 10.93 5.16 16.18
N ASP A 79 11.52 4.79 17.30
CA ASP A 79 12.12 3.46 17.50
C ASP A 79 11.09 2.33 17.32
N TRP A 80 9.92 2.46 17.93
CA TRP A 80 8.82 1.50 17.75
C TRP A 80 8.34 1.47 16.30
N TYR A 81 8.27 2.63 15.63
CA TYR A 81 7.86 2.67 14.23
C TYR A 81 8.82 1.88 13.34
N GLU A 82 10.12 2.12 13.45
CA GLU A 82 11.13 1.53 12.57
C GLU A 82 11.39 0.06 12.89
N ASN A 83 11.48 -0.29 14.17
CA ASN A 83 11.95 -1.60 14.62
C ASN A 83 10.83 -2.58 14.95
N ASP A 84 9.60 -2.11 15.21
CA ASP A 84 8.46 -2.99 15.52
C ASP A 84 7.34 -2.87 14.47
N PHE A 85 6.85 -1.66 14.20
CA PHE A 85 5.66 -1.45 13.37
C PHE A 85 5.88 -1.90 11.92
N ILE A 86 6.91 -1.37 11.24
CA ILE A 86 7.22 -1.74 9.86
C ILE A 86 7.42 -3.25 9.72
N PRO A 87 8.31 -3.91 10.51
CA PRO A 87 8.51 -5.35 10.41
C PRO A 87 7.24 -6.16 10.74
N THR A 88 6.44 -5.72 11.73
CA THR A 88 5.22 -6.44 12.11
C THR A 88 4.18 -6.43 10.99
N VAL A 89 4.02 -5.30 10.28
CA VAL A 89 3.09 -5.21 9.15
C VAL A 89 3.60 -6.08 7.99
N GLN A 90 4.89 -5.97 7.63
CA GLN A 90 5.52 -6.75 6.57
C GLN A 90 5.40 -8.28 6.81
N GLN A 91 5.58 -8.72 8.06
CA GLN A 91 5.59 -10.14 8.42
C GLN A 91 4.23 -10.70 8.87
N ARG A 92 3.16 -9.89 8.81
CA ARG A 92 1.85 -10.28 9.37
C ARG A 92 1.26 -11.52 8.69
N GLY A 93 1.47 -11.67 7.38
CA GLY A 93 1.01 -12.85 6.63
C GLY A 93 1.63 -14.15 7.16
N ALA A 94 2.95 -14.16 7.33
CA ALA A 94 3.69 -15.31 7.86
C ALA A 94 3.28 -15.63 9.30
N ALA A 95 3.07 -14.60 10.14
CA ALA A 95 2.60 -14.78 11.51
C ALA A 95 1.22 -15.46 11.57
N ILE A 96 0.29 -15.09 10.67
CA ILE A 96 -1.04 -15.73 10.61
C ILE A 96 -0.93 -17.20 10.20
N ILE A 97 -0.11 -17.50 9.18
CA ILE A 97 0.10 -18.88 8.73
C ILE A 97 0.69 -19.72 9.87
N LYS A 98 1.70 -19.20 10.59
CA LYS A 98 2.30 -19.89 11.74
C LYS A 98 1.28 -20.15 12.85
N ALA A 99 0.39 -19.21 13.14
CA ALA A 99 -0.59 -19.33 14.22
C ALA A 99 -1.78 -20.23 13.87
N ARG A 100 -2.24 -20.22 12.61
CA ARG A 100 -3.47 -20.89 12.18
C ARG A 100 -3.25 -22.15 11.35
N GLY A 101 -2.03 -22.39 10.87
CA GLY A 101 -1.73 -23.43 9.88
C GLY A 101 -2.35 -23.17 8.50
N ALA A 102 -2.94 -22.00 8.28
CA ALA A 102 -3.68 -21.65 7.07
C ALA A 102 -3.50 -20.17 6.73
N SER A 103 -3.71 -19.83 5.45
CA SER A 103 -3.62 -18.45 4.96
C SER A 103 -4.70 -17.55 5.54
N SER A 104 -4.48 -16.23 5.46
CA SER A 104 -5.41 -15.21 5.93
C SER A 104 -6.56 -14.96 4.95
N ALA A 105 -7.24 -16.02 4.51
CA ALA A 105 -8.23 -15.99 3.42
C ALA A 105 -9.39 -15.00 3.68
N ALA A 106 -9.99 -15.05 4.88
CA ALA A 106 -11.12 -14.17 5.22
C ALA A 106 -10.74 -12.67 5.22
N SER A 107 -9.59 -12.31 5.79
CA SER A 107 -9.15 -10.91 5.80
C SER A 107 -8.72 -10.43 4.41
N ALA A 108 -8.14 -11.32 3.60
CA ALA A 108 -7.82 -11.00 2.20
C ALA A 108 -9.11 -10.74 1.39
N ALA A 109 -10.14 -11.59 1.55
CA ALA A 109 -11.44 -11.39 0.91
C ALA A 109 -12.11 -10.07 1.35
N SER A 110 -12.10 -9.77 2.66
CA SER A 110 -12.62 -8.49 3.17
C SER A 110 -11.88 -7.31 2.55
N SER A 111 -10.55 -7.38 2.45
CA SER A 111 -9.73 -6.29 1.91
C SER A 111 -9.94 -6.11 0.41
N ALA A 112 -10.23 -7.19 -0.33
CA ALA A 112 -10.59 -7.12 -1.75
C ALA A 112 -11.97 -6.46 -1.95
N ILE A 113 -12.94 -6.78 -1.08
CA ILE A 113 -14.24 -6.09 -1.07
C ILE A 113 -14.05 -4.60 -0.79
N ASP A 114 -13.25 -4.25 0.23
CA ASP A 114 -12.95 -2.86 0.56
C ASP A 114 -12.28 -2.13 -0.61
N HIS A 115 -11.27 -2.75 -1.24
CA HIS A 115 -10.58 -2.19 -2.42
C HIS A 115 -11.55 -1.86 -3.54
N MET A 116 -12.42 -2.80 -3.91
CA MET A 116 -13.38 -2.60 -5.00
C MET A 116 -14.50 -1.63 -4.64
N ARG A 117 -15.02 -1.68 -3.41
CA ARG A 117 -16.07 -0.77 -2.93
C ARG A 117 -15.57 0.66 -3.00
N ASP A 118 -14.39 0.90 -2.43
CA ASP A 118 -13.83 2.23 -2.30
C ASP A 118 -13.44 2.78 -3.68
N TRP A 119 -12.91 1.95 -4.58
CA TRP A 119 -12.66 2.36 -5.96
C TRP A 119 -13.96 2.73 -6.68
N ALA A 120 -15.00 1.90 -6.60
CA ALA A 120 -16.26 2.12 -7.32
C ALA A 120 -17.11 3.27 -6.75
N LEU A 121 -17.18 3.38 -5.43
CA LEU A 121 -18.10 4.28 -4.72
C LEU A 121 -17.42 5.54 -4.15
N GLY A 122 -16.09 5.54 -4.11
CA GLY A 122 -15.27 6.63 -3.57
C GLY A 122 -14.83 6.41 -2.12
N THR A 123 -13.94 7.30 -1.65
CA THR A 123 -13.38 7.29 -0.29
C THR A 123 -13.58 8.63 0.42
N ASP A 124 -13.86 8.57 1.72
CA ASP A 124 -13.88 9.77 2.59
C ASP A 124 -12.47 10.27 2.93
N GLY A 125 -11.50 9.35 2.94
CA GLY A 125 -10.09 9.59 3.28
C GLY A 125 -9.13 9.05 2.23
N VAL A 126 -7.87 8.92 2.64
CA VAL A 126 -6.81 8.34 1.82
C VAL A 126 -6.75 6.83 2.03
N VAL A 127 -6.65 6.08 0.94
CA VAL A 127 -6.44 4.62 0.95
C VAL A 127 -5.20 4.27 0.13
N SER A 128 -4.66 3.07 0.34
CA SER A 128 -3.54 2.57 -0.46
C SER A 128 -4.05 1.72 -1.61
N MET A 129 -3.63 2.04 -2.84
CA MET A 129 -3.87 1.22 -4.03
C MET A 129 -2.59 1.09 -4.85
N ALA A 130 -2.28 -0.12 -5.30
CA ALA A 130 -1.22 -0.33 -6.28
C ALA A 130 -1.76 -0.12 -7.69
N ILE A 131 -1.24 0.90 -8.36
CA ILE A 131 -1.72 1.44 -9.63
C ILE A 131 -0.52 1.66 -10.57
N PRO A 132 -0.73 1.87 -11.88
CA PRO A 132 0.36 2.23 -12.78
C PRO A 132 1.06 3.50 -12.31
N SER A 133 2.39 3.43 -12.19
CA SER A 133 3.20 4.60 -11.86
C SER A 133 3.14 5.63 -12.99
N ASP A 134 2.92 6.90 -12.63
CA ASP A 134 2.86 8.06 -13.53
C ASP A 134 4.04 9.03 -13.33
N GLY A 135 5.11 8.58 -12.65
CA GLY A 135 6.24 9.44 -12.27
C GLY A 135 6.06 10.16 -10.93
N SER A 136 4.87 10.09 -10.31
CA SER A 136 4.62 10.69 -9.00
C SER A 136 5.65 10.26 -7.97
N TYR A 137 6.09 11.21 -7.14
CA TYR A 137 7.10 11.00 -6.11
C TYR A 137 8.45 10.48 -6.61
N GLY A 138 8.75 10.61 -7.91
CA GLY A 138 10.01 10.17 -8.51
C GLY A 138 10.11 8.67 -8.76
N ILE A 139 9.00 7.93 -8.61
CA ILE A 139 8.94 6.52 -8.96
C ILE A 139 8.73 6.43 -10.47
N ALA A 140 9.67 5.85 -11.21
CA ALA A 140 9.59 5.89 -12.67
C ALA A 140 8.35 5.14 -13.21
N GLU A 141 7.91 5.46 -14.41
CA GLU A 141 6.79 4.76 -15.05
C GLU A 141 7.11 3.29 -15.38
N GLY A 142 6.09 2.51 -15.74
CA GLY A 142 6.27 1.14 -16.25
C GLY A 142 6.25 0.02 -15.20
N ILE A 143 5.85 0.33 -13.96
CA ILE A 143 5.54 -0.64 -12.90
C ILE A 143 4.17 -0.33 -12.29
N ILE A 144 3.57 -1.34 -11.64
CA ILE A 144 2.42 -1.15 -10.75
C ILE A 144 2.98 -0.93 -9.33
N TYR A 145 2.71 0.22 -8.73
CA TYR A 145 3.28 0.65 -7.45
C TYR A 145 2.18 1.17 -6.52
N SER A 146 2.26 0.88 -5.21
CA SER A 146 1.27 1.34 -4.22
C SER A 146 1.47 2.80 -3.87
N TYR A 147 0.40 3.58 -3.98
CA TYR A 147 0.35 5.01 -3.67
C TYR A 147 -0.77 5.32 -2.68
N PRO A 148 -0.67 6.45 -1.95
CA PRO A 148 -1.84 7.07 -1.32
C PRO A 148 -2.76 7.62 -2.41
N VAL A 149 -4.02 7.19 -2.42
CA VAL A 149 -5.01 7.66 -3.38
C VAL A 149 -6.30 8.09 -2.68
N ARG A 150 -7.07 8.95 -3.36
CA ARG A 150 -8.48 9.19 -3.09
C ARG A 150 -9.29 8.65 -4.26
N CYS A 151 -10.39 7.97 -3.99
CA CYS A 151 -11.27 7.45 -5.04
C CYS A 151 -12.52 8.32 -5.14
N GLN A 152 -12.99 8.57 -6.36
CA GLN A 152 -14.23 9.26 -6.63
C GLN A 152 -14.80 8.83 -7.98
N ASN A 153 -16.11 8.59 -8.05
CA ASN A 153 -16.84 8.30 -9.30
C ASN A 153 -16.24 7.14 -10.13
N GLY A 154 -15.72 6.10 -9.49
CA GLY A 154 -15.10 4.97 -10.19
C GLY A 154 -13.66 5.21 -10.67
N ASP A 155 -13.04 6.34 -10.30
CA ASP A 155 -11.66 6.66 -10.60
C ASP A 155 -10.87 6.94 -9.31
N TYR A 156 -9.54 7.05 -9.43
CA TYR A 156 -8.64 7.37 -8.33
C TYR A 156 -7.68 8.49 -8.69
N GLU A 157 -7.26 9.27 -7.69
CA GLU A 157 -6.23 10.29 -7.83
C GLU A 157 -5.16 10.06 -6.78
N ILE A 158 -3.89 10.07 -7.21
CA ILE A 158 -2.75 10.05 -6.28
C ILE A 158 -2.80 11.32 -5.44
N VAL A 159 -2.75 11.17 -4.13
CA VAL A 159 -2.59 12.32 -3.22
C VAL A 159 -1.23 12.94 -3.51
N GLN A 160 -1.20 14.21 -3.90
CA GLN A 160 0.03 14.95 -4.26
C GLN A 160 0.53 15.82 -3.10
N GLY A 161 1.80 16.24 -3.20
CA GLY A 161 2.38 17.24 -2.30
C GLY A 161 2.81 16.72 -0.92
N LEU A 162 2.95 15.39 -0.75
CA LEU A 162 3.50 14.82 0.46
C LEU A 162 5.02 15.03 0.52
N GLU A 163 5.52 15.51 1.66
CA GLU A 163 6.96 15.60 1.91
C GLU A 163 7.54 14.20 2.17
N ILE A 164 8.65 13.88 1.50
CA ILE A 164 9.31 12.58 1.63
C ILE A 164 10.70 12.80 2.23
N ASP A 165 10.89 12.38 3.48
CA ASP A 165 12.19 12.43 4.16
C ASP A 165 13.17 11.37 3.62
N GLU A 166 14.45 11.45 4.00
CA GLU A 166 15.49 10.53 3.52
C GLU A 166 15.20 9.07 3.91
N PHE A 167 14.66 8.84 5.10
CA PHE A 167 14.28 7.51 5.57
C PHE A 167 13.19 6.90 4.68
N SER A 168 12.12 7.65 4.44
CA SER A 168 11.00 7.27 3.59
C SER A 168 11.47 7.05 2.16
N ARG A 169 12.32 7.93 1.64
CA ARG A 169 12.93 7.80 0.31
C ARG A 169 13.71 6.50 0.17
N GLY A 170 14.53 6.14 1.16
CA GLY A 170 15.27 4.88 1.16
C GLY A 170 14.35 3.65 1.15
N LYS A 171 13.26 3.67 1.92
CA LYS A 171 12.27 2.58 1.94
C LYS A 171 11.49 2.48 0.64
N MET A 172 11.07 3.61 0.07
CA MET A 172 10.39 3.69 -1.24
C MET A 172 11.29 3.18 -2.37
N GLN A 173 12.58 3.54 -2.35
CA GLN A 173 13.54 3.04 -3.33
C GLN A 173 13.71 1.53 -3.24
N ALA A 174 13.87 0.99 -2.02
CA ALA A 174 14.06 -0.46 -1.84
C ALA A 174 12.89 -1.29 -2.38
N THR A 175 11.66 -0.80 -2.23
CA THR A 175 10.46 -1.48 -2.76
C THR A 175 10.23 -1.22 -4.26
N GLU A 176 10.66 -0.06 -4.79
CA GLU A 176 10.72 0.15 -6.24
C GLU A 176 11.74 -0.79 -6.90
N ASP A 177 12.93 -0.92 -6.33
CA ASP A 177 14.01 -1.77 -6.85
C ASP A 177 13.53 -3.23 -6.96
N GLU A 178 12.86 -3.76 -5.92
CA GLU A 178 12.26 -5.10 -5.97
C GLU A 178 11.23 -5.23 -7.12
N LEU A 179 10.37 -4.22 -7.32
CA LEU A 179 9.40 -4.23 -8.42
C LEU A 179 10.07 -4.19 -9.79
N ARG A 180 11.20 -3.47 -9.91
CA ARG A 180 11.98 -3.41 -11.14
C ARG A 180 12.67 -4.74 -11.43
N GLU A 181 13.19 -5.41 -10.41
CA GLU A 181 13.76 -6.76 -10.52
C GLU A 181 12.68 -7.77 -10.93
N GLU A 182 11.51 -7.75 -10.29
CA GLU A 182 10.36 -8.58 -10.67
C GLU A 182 9.94 -8.32 -12.13
N ARG A 183 9.85 -7.04 -12.53
CA ARG A 183 9.53 -6.65 -13.91
C ARG A 183 10.57 -7.20 -14.88
N ALA A 184 11.86 -7.03 -14.61
CA ALA A 184 12.95 -7.52 -15.44
C ALA A 184 12.87 -9.05 -15.64
N ALA A 185 12.55 -9.79 -14.57
CA ALA A 185 12.39 -11.23 -14.63
C ALA A 185 11.22 -11.69 -15.52
N VAL A 186 10.20 -10.84 -15.71
CA VAL A 186 9.02 -11.15 -16.54
C VAL A 186 8.97 -10.39 -17.86
N GLU A 187 10.04 -9.71 -18.29
CA GLU A 187 10.04 -8.88 -19.51
C GLU A 187 9.57 -9.64 -20.76
N HIS A 188 9.93 -10.91 -20.88
CA HIS A 188 9.50 -11.80 -21.96
C HIS A 188 7.97 -12.06 -22.02
N LEU A 189 7.21 -11.64 -21.01
CA LEU A 189 5.75 -11.74 -20.93
C LEU A 189 5.03 -10.39 -21.18
N LEU A 190 5.76 -9.28 -21.33
CA LEU A 190 5.18 -7.93 -21.38
C LEU A 190 4.79 -7.45 -22.79
N GLY A 191 4.87 -8.32 -23.80
CA GLY A 191 4.52 -8.00 -25.19
C GLY A 191 5.74 -7.68 -26.05
#